data_AF-A0A0Q5JMJ6-F1
#
_entry.id   AF-A0A0Q5JMJ6-F1
#
_cell.length_a   1.000
_cell.length_b   1.000
_cell.length_c   1.000
_cell.angle_alpha   90.00
_cell.angle_beta   90.00
_cell.angle_gamma   90.00
#
_symmetry.space_group_name_H-M   'P 1'
#
loop_
_entity.id
_entity.type
_entity.pdbx_description
1 polymer ?
#
loop_
_entity_poly.entity_id
_entity_poly.type
_entity_poly.pdbx_seq_one_letter_code
_entity_poly.pdbx_strand_id
1 'polypeptide(L)'
;MTRLTVRPGIPYRLGEGDQKVSLALKEVHDDPPSATLGVVRDRRTVERELHVGDEVELAGSAWTVVRIEATPRPRVDLEAAS
;
A
#
# COMPACT_ATOMS: atom_id res chain seq x y z
N MET A 1 7.93 -16.03 -0.07
CA MET A 1 7.74 -14.71 -0.67
C MET A 1 6.46 -14.12 -0.10
N THR A 2 6.54 -12.96 0.56
CA THR A 2 5.40 -12.37 1.29
C THR A 2 4.68 -11.37 0.39
N ARG A 3 3.36 -11.49 0.28
CA ARG A 3 2.51 -10.61 -0.53
C ARG A 3 1.44 -9.94 0.32
N LEU A 4 1.12 -8.69 -0.01
CA LEU A 4 0.08 -7.90 0.63
C LEU A 4 -0.83 -7.28 -0.43
N THR A 5 -2.13 -7.56 -0.34
CA THR A 5 -3.14 -6.90 -1.17
C THR A 5 -3.87 -5.87 -0.32
N VAL A 6 -3.70 -4.59 -0.65
CA VAL A 6 -4.39 -3.47 -0.01
C VAL A 6 -5.66 -3.14 -0.81
N ARG A 7 -6.80 -3.00 -0.12
CA ARG A 7 -8.11 -2.65 -0.69
C ARG A 7 -8.72 -1.46 0.04
N PRO A 8 -9.61 -0.67 -0.60
CA PRO A 8 -10.26 0.43 0.07
C PRO A 8 -11.16 -0.06 1.21
N GLY A 9 -11.23 0.70 2.29
CA GLY A 9 -12.09 0.42 3.44
C GLY A 9 -11.65 -0.75 4.34
N ILE A 10 -10.58 -1.47 3.98
CA ILE A 10 -10.02 -2.54 4.82
C ILE A 10 -8.75 -1.99 5.49
N PRO A 11 -8.70 -1.89 6.83
CA PRO A 11 -7.48 -1.47 7.51
C PRO A 11 -6.46 -2.61 7.55
N TYR A 12 -5.28 -2.39 7.01
CA TYR A 12 -4.17 -3.36 7.07
C TYR A 12 -3.13 -2.89 8.08
N ARG A 13 -2.76 -3.75 9.02
CA ARG A 13 -1.71 -3.45 10.00
C ARG A 13 -0.42 -4.16 9.60
N LEU A 14 0.67 -3.42 9.49
CA LEU A 14 2.01 -3.96 9.26
C LEU A 14 2.93 -3.61 10.44
N GLY A 15 3.87 -4.52 10.73
CA GLY A 15 4.88 -4.36 11.78
C GLY A 15 4.49 -4.93 13.15
N GLU A 16 5.49 -5.04 14.03
CA GLU A 16 5.34 -5.42 15.44
C GLU A 16 5.69 -4.25 16.39
N GLY A 17 5.19 -4.29 17.63
CA GLY A 17 5.49 -3.27 18.64
C GLY A 17 5.14 -1.84 18.21
N ASP A 18 6.12 -0.93 18.32
CA ASP A 18 6.00 0.50 18.01
C ASP A 18 6.06 0.84 16.51
N GLN A 19 6.35 -0.14 15.65
CA GLN A 19 6.45 0.05 14.19
C GLN A 19 5.11 -0.17 13.47
N LYS A 20 4.00 -0.28 14.21
CA LYS A 20 2.69 -0.54 13.64
C LYS A 20 2.23 0.61 12.76
N VAL A 21 2.10 0.34 11.47
CA VAL A 21 1.44 1.25 10.52
C VAL A 21 0.10 0.68 10.09
N SER A 22 -0.90 1.53 9.88
CA SER A 22 -2.15 1.15 9.24
C SER A 22 -2.21 1.70 7.81
N LEU A 23 -2.58 0.86 6.85
CA LEU A 23 -2.70 1.26 5.44
C LEU A 23 -4.16 1.52 5.08
N ALA A 24 -4.38 2.55 4.26
CA ALA A 24 -5.67 2.87 3.66
C ALA A 24 -5.49 3.21 2.18
N LEU A 25 -6.13 2.43 1.30
CA LEU A 25 -6.18 2.74 -0.13
C LEU A 25 -7.30 3.73 -0.39
N LYS A 26 -6.98 4.88 -0.98
CA LYS A 26 -7.91 6.00 -1.16
C LYS A 26 -8.45 6.09 -2.58
N GLU A 27 -7.55 6.29 -3.54
CA GLU A 27 -7.87 6.52 -4.95
C GLU A 27 -7.10 5.50 -5.78
N VAL A 28 -7.71 5.04 -6.87
CA VAL A 28 -7.10 4.11 -7.83
C VAL A 28 -7.55 4.48 -9.22
N HIS A 29 -6.61 4.62 -10.14
CA HIS A 29 -6.82 4.93 -11.55
C HIS A 29 -6.27 3.79 -12.42
N ASP A 30 -6.89 3.54 -13.58
CA ASP A 30 -6.50 2.47 -14.50
C ASP A 30 -5.69 2.96 -15.72
N ASP A 31 -5.64 4.27 -16.00
CA ASP A 31 -4.98 4.83 -17.19
C ASP A 31 -4.33 6.22 -16.93
N PRO A 32 -3.02 6.28 -16.65
CA PRO A 32 -2.15 5.13 -16.33
C PRO A 32 -2.51 4.52 -14.95
N PRO A 33 -2.14 3.26 -14.67
CA PRO A 33 -2.38 2.65 -13.36
C PRO A 33 -1.65 3.40 -12.23
N SER A 34 -2.40 4.02 -11.33
CA SER A 34 -1.87 4.71 -10.15
C SER A 34 -2.79 4.55 -8.94
N ALA A 35 -2.24 4.68 -7.74
CA ALA A 35 -2.99 4.55 -6.50
C ALA A 35 -2.49 5.48 -5.39
N THR A 36 -3.41 6.07 -4.63
CA THR A 36 -3.08 6.86 -3.44
C THR A 36 -3.16 5.98 -2.20
N LEU A 37 -2.00 5.68 -1.60
CA LEU A 37 -1.89 4.94 -0.35
C LEU A 37 -1.66 5.90 0.83
N GLY A 38 -2.60 5.88 1.77
CA GLY A 38 -2.45 6.51 3.07
C GLY A 38 -1.76 5.57 4.06
N VAL A 39 -0.63 6.00 4.62
CA VAL A 39 0.09 5.31 5.70
C VAL A 39 -0.16 6.06 7.00
N VAL A 40 -0.84 5.42 7.93
CA VAL A 40 -1.17 5.99 9.25
C VAL A 40 -0.20 5.47 10.30
N ARG A 41 0.53 6.39 10.93
CA ARG A 41 1.47 6.13 12.03
C ARG A 41 1.35 7.23 13.08
N ASP A 42 1.25 6.87 14.37
CA ASP A 42 1.20 7.84 15.48
C ASP A 42 0.16 8.95 15.30
N ARG A 43 -1.04 8.59 14.80
CA ARG A 43 -2.16 9.50 14.46
C ARG A 43 -1.86 10.49 13.32
N ARG A 44 -0.76 10.33 12.62
CA ARG A 44 -0.44 11.08 11.39
C ARG A 44 -0.70 10.19 10.18
N THR A 45 -1.31 10.77 9.15
CA THR A 45 -1.48 10.12 7.86
C THR A 45 -0.52 10.77 6.87
N VAL A 46 0.32 9.96 6.23
CA VAL A 46 1.13 10.38 5.10
C VAL A 46 0.58 9.70 3.87
N GLU A 47 0.30 10.47 2.83
CA GLU A 47 -0.23 9.97 1.57
C GLU A 47 0.88 9.90 0.54
N ARG A 48 0.89 8.84 -0.24
CA ARG A 48 1.83 8.64 -1.32
C ARG A 48 1.08 8.08 -2.53
N GLU A 49 1.30 8.72 -3.67
CA GLU A 49 0.92 8.17 -4.96
C GLU A 49 1.90 7.06 -5.34
N LEU A 50 1.36 5.94 -5.82
CA LEU A 50 2.08 4.73 -6.18
C LEU A 50 1.83 4.39 -7.64
N HIS A 51 2.88 3.92 -8.29
CA HIS A 51 2.87 3.33 -9.62
C HIS A 51 3.41 1.90 -9.57
N VAL A 52 3.07 1.09 -10.57
CA VAL A 52 3.64 -0.26 -10.70
C VAL A 52 5.16 -0.16 -10.89
N GLY A 53 5.90 -0.92 -10.10
CA GLY A 53 7.36 -0.91 -10.05
C GLY A 53 7.94 -0.03 -8.94
N ASP A 54 7.14 0.82 -8.30
CA ASP A 54 7.63 1.66 -7.19
C ASP A 54 8.09 0.82 -6.00
N GLU A 55 9.17 1.26 -5.37
CA GLU A 55 9.65 0.73 -4.10
C GLU A 55 9.17 1.61 -2.94
N VAL A 56 8.61 0.97 -1.91
CA VAL A 56 8.11 1.64 -0.71
C VAL A 56 8.57 0.94 0.54
N GLU A 57 8.96 1.73 1.55
CA GLU A 57 9.26 1.21 2.87
C GLU A 57 8.02 1.34 3.76
N LEU A 58 7.52 0.21 4.28
CA LEU A 58 6.36 0.14 5.15
C LEU A 58 6.71 -0.68 6.39
N ALA A 59 6.56 -0.07 7.57
CA ALA A 59 6.93 -0.68 8.86
C ALA A 59 8.36 -1.29 8.87
N GLY A 60 9.33 -0.57 8.30
CA GLY A 60 10.74 -1.00 8.27
C GLY A 60 11.04 -2.13 7.28
N SER A 61 10.08 -2.54 6.46
CA SER A 61 10.27 -3.53 5.39
C SER A 61 10.14 -2.87 4.02
N ALA A 62 11.00 -3.26 3.08
CA ALA A 62 10.89 -2.80 1.70
C ALA A 62 9.88 -3.66 0.92
N TRP A 63 9.05 -2.98 0.12
CA TRP A 63 8.03 -3.58 -0.72
C TRP A 63 8.08 -2.99 -2.12
N THR A 64 7.75 -3.79 -3.12
CA THR A 64 7.57 -3.35 -4.50
C THR A 64 6.09 -3.40 -4.88
N VAL A 65 5.61 -2.36 -5.56
CA VAL A 65 4.26 -2.33 -6.12
C VAL A 65 4.22 -3.20 -7.37
N VAL A 66 3.52 -4.32 -7.32
CA VAL A 66 3.49 -5.28 -8.44
C VAL A 66 2.20 -5.21 -9.25
N ARG A 67 1.14 -4.61 -8.68
CA ARG A 67 -0.15 -4.44 -9.38
C ARG A 67 -0.92 -3.26 -8.80
N ILE A 68 -1.55 -2.51 -9.70
CA ILE A 68 -2.59 -1.53 -9.40
C ILE A 68 -3.76 -1.86 -10.32
N GLU A 69 -4.98 -1.92 -9.78
CA GLU A 69 -6.19 -2.23 -10.53
C GLU A 69 -7.37 -1.51 -9.89
N ALA A 70 -8.04 -0.63 -10.62
CA ALA A 70 -9.23 0.09 -10.16
C ALA A 70 -10.51 -0.71 -10.43
N THR A 71 -10.56 -1.51 -11.51
CA THR A 71 -11.75 -2.27 -11.93
C THR A 71 -11.48 -3.77 -12.09
N PRO A 72 -12.43 -4.67 -11.71
CA PRO A 72 -13.75 -4.38 -11.15
C PRO A 72 -13.72 -4.06 -9.64
N ARG A 73 -12.59 -4.27 -8.96
CA ARG A 73 -12.45 -4.01 -7.52
C ARG A 73 -11.11 -3.32 -7.26
N PRO A 74 -11.10 -2.07 -6.77
CA PRO A 74 -9.87 -1.35 -6.53
C PRO A 74 -8.94 -2.11 -5.57
N ARG A 75 -7.66 -2.22 -5.95
CA ARG A 75 -6.61 -2.83 -5.12
C ARG A 75 -5.21 -2.40 -5.55
N VAL A 76 -4.28 -2.57 -4.61
CA VAL A 76 -2.84 -2.53 -4.85
C VAL A 76 -2.24 -3.81 -4.29
N ASP A 77 -1.45 -4.53 -5.09
CA ASP A 77 -0.68 -5.67 -4.62
C ASP A 77 0.79 -5.26 -4.44
N LEU A 78 1.34 -5.59 -3.28
CA LEU A 78 2.72 -5.34 -2.87
C LEU A 78 3.43 -6.67 -2.62
N GLU A 79 4.71 -6.72 -2.95
CA GLU A 79 5.57 -7.89 -2.71
C GLU A 79 6.80 -7.47 -1.91
N ALA A 80 7.09 -8.19 -0.82
CA ALA A 80 8.21 -7.85 0.05
C ALA A 80 9.55 -8.17 -0.65
N ALA A 81 10.52 -7.26 -0.53
CA ALA A 81 11.90 -7.56 -0.90
C ALA A 81 12.39 -8.73 -0.03
N SER A 82 12.98 -9.74 -0.68
CA SER A 82 13.45 -10.97 -0.02
C SER A 82 14.77 -10.77 0.70
#